data_AF-A0A263D7F2-F1
#
_entry.id   AF-A0A263D7F2-F1
#
_cell.length_a   1.000
_cell.length_b   1.000
_cell.length_c   1.000
_cell.angle_alpha   90.00
_cell.angle_beta   90.00
_cell.angle_gamma   90.00
#
_symmetry.space_group_name_H-M   'P 1'
#
loop_
_entity.id
_entity.type
_entity.pdbx_description
1 polymer ?
#
loop_
_entity_poly.entity_id
_entity_poly.type
_entity_poly.pdbx_seq_one_letter_code
_entity_poly.pdbx_strand_id
1 'polypeptide(L)'
;MHEPSSAARAGLLTKRSLVIASHAVEHAALADIDLGDAVVIAMFQRLPYFDREREVYAKIAARAAVTVVGMVDQGRPDLPPGVTPVLLRPDEWLSREWSVVVLSPTFGASVIAHDLEDVDGQGVSLESSRLFRGRWGMRRDEAYAEVVRLRDLLSDRLPPMVRQRIDATLNSVLSPAALDIEQRAEAALRHVSGRLQVQREEAARAIEQVRQERGHGRDPGTGLHTLASIEPWVGVAADTVSLGLTLVRVDELADVHARFGTRAGIHTEHNIAELLRHDLRPLDRAVRIRTEEFLLIQPAVTERVLDDTGRQINDRLSSLQATYPFVELNPSIASTLTRRRPLPLPALRAQLPAVAHAPVWPRAEPAPPRGHGRTALATRSHRWFG
;
A
#
# COMPACT_ATOMS: atom_id res chain seq x y z
N MET A 1 3.21 -13.17 42.72
CA MET A 1 4.00 -13.69 41.59
C MET A 1 3.21 -13.34 40.34
N HIS A 2 3.52 -12.20 39.72
CA HIS A 2 2.75 -11.70 38.57
C HIS A 2 3.18 -12.46 37.32
N GLU A 3 2.25 -13.18 36.68
CA GLU A 3 2.38 -13.53 35.27
C GLU A 3 2.60 -12.23 34.49
N PRO A 4 3.72 -12.06 33.76
CA PRO A 4 3.78 -11.02 32.76
C PRO A 4 2.74 -11.41 31.71
N SER A 5 1.59 -10.73 31.75
CA SER A 5 0.48 -10.88 30.81
C SER A 5 1.01 -11.03 29.39
N SER A 6 0.55 -12.07 28.69
CA SER A 6 0.78 -12.32 27.26
C SER A 6 0.57 -11.06 26.39
N ALA A 7 -0.28 -10.12 26.84
CA ALA A 7 -0.51 -8.84 26.18
C ALA A 7 0.71 -7.89 26.19
N ALA A 8 1.62 -8.00 27.15
CA ALA A 8 2.80 -7.15 27.27
C ALA A 8 3.91 -7.47 26.24
N ARG A 9 3.79 -8.60 25.51
CA ARG A 9 4.78 -9.05 24.50
C ARG A 9 4.32 -8.86 23.06
N ALA A 10 3.07 -8.41 22.85
CA ALA A 10 2.57 -8.06 21.52
C ALA A 10 3.14 -6.70 21.09
N GLY A 11 3.96 -6.70 20.05
CA GLY A 11 4.58 -5.50 19.48
C GLY A 11 3.95 -5.13 18.14
N LEU A 12 4.18 -3.87 17.73
CA LEU A 12 4.02 -3.48 16.34
C LEU A 12 5.21 -4.01 15.54
N LEU A 13 4.91 -4.73 14.45
CA LEU A 13 5.87 -5.36 13.57
C LEU A 13 5.60 -4.90 12.13
N THR A 14 6.65 -4.74 11.34
CA THR A 14 6.50 -4.53 9.90
C THR A 14 6.41 -5.87 9.17
N LYS A 15 5.89 -5.90 7.95
CA LYS A 15 5.93 -7.11 7.10
C LYS A 15 7.34 -7.68 7.02
N ARG A 16 8.35 -6.82 6.88
CA ARG A 16 9.74 -7.24 6.76
C ARG A 16 10.24 -7.95 8.01
N SER A 17 9.93 -7.41 9.19
CA SER A 17 10.25 -8.04 10.48
C SER A 17 9.60 -9.42 10.60
N LEU A 18 8.35 -9.55 10.15
CA LEU A 18 7.62 -10.82 10.16
C LEU A 18 8.21 -11.86 9.22
N VAL A 19 8.62 -11.46 8.00
CA VAL A 19 9.28 -12.38 7.06
C VAL A 19 10.58 -12.91 7.66
N ILE A 20 11.40 -12.03 8.27
CA ILE A 20 12.64 -12.45 8.94
C ILE A 20 12.35 -13.40 10.10
N ALA A 21 11.36 -13.09 10.94
CA ALA A 21 11.00 -13.94 12.07
C ALA A 21 10.44 -15.30 11.60
N SER A 22 9.62 -15.32 10.55
CA SER A 22 9.05 -16.55 9.96
C SER A 22 10.15 -17.44 9.41
N HIS A 23 11.07 -16.88 8.63
CA HIS A 23 12.24 -17.62 8.15
C HIS A 23 13.10 -18.14 9.30
N ALA A 24 13.26 -17.38 10.39
CA ALA A 24 14.00 -17.87 11.55
C ALA A 24 13.31 -19.10 12.18
N VAL A 25 11.99 -19.11 12.29
CA VAL A 25 11.21 -20.28 12.76
C VAL A 25 11.32 -21.46 11.80
N GLU A 26 11.18 -21.22 10.49
CA GLU A 26 11.29 -22.25 9.45
C GLU A 26 12.69 -22.87 9.40
N HIS A 27 13.73 -22.04 9.46
CA HIS A 27 15.11 -22.50 9.53
C HIS A 27 15.39 -23.27 10.83
N ALA A 28 14.85 -22.83 11.97
CA ALA A 28 14.98 -23.57 13.22
C ALA A 28 14.30 -24.95 13.14
N ALA A 29 13.12 -25.03 12.51
CA ALA A 29 12.46 -26.31 12.25
C ALA A 29 13.32 -27.25 11.39
N LEU A 30 13.99 -26.71 10.36
CA LEU A 30 14.85 -27.52 9.49
C LEU A 30 16.19 -27.88 10.13
N ALA A 31 16.64 -27.14 11.15
CA ALA A 31 17.88 -27.40 11.87
C ALA A 31 17.76 -28.58 12.85
N ASP A 32 16.55 -28.91 13.30
CA ASP A 32 16.33 -30.06 14.18
C ASP A 32 16.69 -31.36 13.42
N ILE A 33 17.43 -32.24 14.09
CA ILE A 33 17.89 -33.52 13.51
C ILE A 33 16.72 -34.51 13.47
N ASP A 34 15.72 -34.36 14.36
CA ASP A 34 14.55 -35.24 14.46
C ASP A 34 13.22 -34.47 14.50
N LEU A 35 12.82 -33.93 13.34
CA LEU A 35 11.51 -33.29 13.17
C LEU A 35 10.35 -34.32 13.16
N GLY A 36 10.64 -35.62 13.32
CA GLY A 36 9.70 -36.73 13.08
C GLY A 36 8.40 -36.67 13.88
N ASP A 37 8.45 -36.06 15.06
CA ASP A 37 7.30 -35.89 15.97
C ASP A 37 6.73 -34.47 15.96
N ALA A 38 7.26 -33.58 15.11
CA ALA A 38 6.88 -32.18 15.12
C ALA A 38 5.59 -31.90 14.33
N VAL A 39 4.84 -30.93 14.83
CA VAL A 39 3.71 -30.30 14.16
C VAL A 39 4.16 -28.93 13.65
N VAL A 40 3.93 -28.67 12.37
CA VAL A 40 4.10 -27.35 11.78
C VAL A 40 2.76 -26.85 11.24
N ILE A 41 2.33 -25.67 11.67
CA ILE A 41 1.13 -25.00 11.17
C ILE A 41 1.54 -23.62 10.67
N ALA A 42 1.26 -23.33 9.41
CA ALA A 42 1.51 -22.02 8.81
C ALA A 42 0.26 -21.46 8.15
N MET A 43 -0.02 -20.18 8.39
CA MET A 43 -1.15 -19.44 7.86
C MET A 43 -0.64 -18.33 6.95
N PHE A 44 -1.00 -18.43 5.67
CA PHE A 44 -0.66 -17.45 4.65
C PHE A 44 -1.88 -16.61 4.31
N GLN A 45 -1.71 -15.30 4.36
CA GLN A 45 -2.76 -14.39 3.92
C GLN A 45 -3.09 -14.54 2.42
N ARG A 46 -2.16 -15.08 1.61
CA ARG A 46 -2.28 -15.14 0.13
C ARG A 46 -1.47 -16.29 -0.49
N LEU A 47 -1.99 -16.90 -1.55
CA LEU A 47 -1.30 -17.95 -2.32
C LEU A 47 0.08 -17.52 -2.88
N PRO A 48 0.25 -16.32 -3.50
CA PRO A 48 1.57 -15.90 -3.99
C PRO A 48 2.65 -15.73 -2.90
N TYR A 49 2.26 -15.65 -1.63
CA TYR A 49 3.21 -15.68 -0.52
C TYR A 49 3.65 -17.11 -0.23
N PHE A 50 2.73 -18.07 -0.27
CA PHE A 50 3.07 -19.50 -0.14
C PHE A 50 3.94 -19.99 -1.30
N ASP A 51 3.67 -19.60 -2.54
CA ASP A 51 4.42 -20.10 -3.70
C ASP A 51 5.93 -19.82 -3.62
N ARG A 52 6.32 -18.73 -2.95
CA ARG A 52 7.74 -18.40 -2.69
C ARG A 52 8.38 -19.34 -1.68
N GLU A 53 7.59 -19.86 -0.75
CA GLU A 53 8.03 -20.73 0.34
C GLU A 53 7.76 -22.22 0.06
N ARG A 54 7.17 -22.55 -1.10
CA ARG A 54 6.73 -23.91 -1.47
C ARG A 54 7.81 -24.96 -1.24
N GLU A 55 9.05 -24.69 -1.63
CA GLU A 55 10.17 -25.63 -1.44
C GLU A 55 10.54 -25.84 0.03
N VAL A 56 10.43 -24.79 0.86
CA VAL A 56 10.68 -24.87 2.30
C VAL A 56 9.63 -25.76 2.95
N TYR A 57 8.35 -25.56 2.64
CA TYR A 57 7.26 -26.38 3.19
C TYR A 57 7.27 -27.81 2.66
N ALA A 58 7.78 -28.07 1.46
CA ALA A 58 8.04 -29.42 0.99
C ALA A 58 9.09 -30.14 1.85
N LYS A 59 10.19 -29.45 2.20
CA LYS A 59 11.24 -30.00 3.08
C LYS A 59 10.75 -30.23 4.51
N ILE A 60 9.94 -29.31 5.02
CA ILE A 60 9.30 -29.45 6.34
C ILE A 60 8.35 -30.65 6.33
N ALA A 61 7.44 -30.74 5.36
CA ALA A 61 6.45 -31.82 5.27
C ALA A 61 7.07 -33.21 5.08
N ALA A 62 8.26 -33.30 4.46
CA ALA A 62 9.00 -34.55 4.33
C ALA A 62 9.56 -35.08 5.67
N ARG A 63 9.66 -34.23 6.70
CA ARG A 63 10.32 -34.54 7.97
C ARG A 63 9.40 -34.44 9.19
N ALA A 64 8.38 -33.57 9.14
CA ALA A 64 7.43 -33.35 10.22
C ALA A 64 6.38 -34.46 10.31
N ALA A 65 5.88 -34.74 11.52
CA ALA A 65 4.72 -35.62 11.72
C ALA A 65 3.49 -35.10 10.98
N VAL A 66 3.30 -33.77 11.02
CA VAL A 66 2.20 -33.04 10.42
C VAL A 66 2.68 -31.69 9.91
N THR A 67 2.26 -31.33 8.70
CA THR A 67 2.37 -29.97 8.19
C THR A 67 1.01 -29.50 7.70
N VAL A 68 0.48 -28.44 8.31
CA VAL A 68 -0.77 -27.78 7.93
C VAL A 68 -0.44 -26.42 7.34
N VAL A 69 -0.98 -26.13 6.15
CA VAL A 69 -0.86 -24.82 5.52
C VAL A 69 -2.25 -24.26 5.27
N GLY A 70 -2.60 -23.23 6.04
CA GLY A 70 -3.80 -22.45 5.83
C GLY A 70 -3.58 -21.33 4.84
N MET A 71 -4.53 -21.07 3.95
CA MET A 71 -4.46 -19.92 3.05
C MET A 71 -5.82 -19.37 2.62
N VAL A 72 -5.84 -18.07 2.34
CA VAL A 72 -6.99 -17.41 1.72
C VAL A 72 -6.96 -17.69 0.23
N ASP A 73 -7.80 -18.61 -0.22
CA ASP A 73 -8.01 -18.91 -1.64
C ASP A 73 -9.41 -19.51 -1.85
N GLN A 74 -9.97 -19.29 -3.04
CA GLN A 74 -11.24 -19.87 -3.50
C GLN A 74 -11.03 -21.24 -4.19
N GLY A 75 -9.80 -21.55 -4.62
CA GLY A 75 -9.43 -22.81 -5.26
C GLY A 75 -8.59 -23.72 -4.36
N ARG A 76 -8.59 -25.03 -4.63
CA ARG A 76 -7.65 -25.95 -3.98
C ARG A 76 -6.26 -25.74 -4.60
N PRO A 77 -5.29 -25.19 -3.85
CA PRO A 77 -3.93 -24.99 -4.34
C PRO A 77 -3.27 -26.35 -4.64
N ASP A 78 -2.43 -26.37 -5.66
CA ASP A 78 -1.46 -27.45 -5.81
C ASP A 78 -0.44 -27.31 -4.67
N LEU A 79 -0.36 -28.26 -3.75
CA LEU A 79 0.54 -28.20 -2.59
C LEU A 79 1.53 -29.35 -2.62
N PRO A 80 2.74 -29.18 -2.04
CA PRO A 80 3.71 -30.26 -1.92
C PRO A 80 3.12 -31.49 -1.22
N PRO A 81 3.56 -32.71 -1.57
CA PRO A 81 3.19 -33.92 -0.85
C PRO A 81 3.45 -33.80 0.65
N GLY A 82 2.54 -34.31 1.47
CA GLY A 82 2.63 -34.26 2.94
C GLY A 82 2.09 -32.97 3.57
N VAL A 83 1.81 -31.93 2.78
CA VAL A 83 1.16 -30.72 3.27
C VAL A 83 -0.36 -30.90 3.29
N THR A 84 -1.00 -30.60 4.41
CA THR A 84 -2.46 -30.55 4.56
C THR A 84 -2.96 -29.12 4.30
N PRO A 85 -3.71 -28.86 3.20
CA PRO A 85 -4.33 -27.57 2.96
C PRO A 85 -5.45 -27.29 3.95
N VAL A 86 -5.56 -26.05 4.40
CA VAL A 86 -6.80 -25.50 4.98
C VAL A 86 -7.17 -24.22 4.22
N LEU A 87 -8.32 -24.21 3.58
CA LEU A 87 -8.80 -23.01 2.88
C LEU A 87 -9.51 -22.09 3.85
N LEU A 88 -9.15 -20.82 3.77
CA LEU A 88 -9.72 -19.72 4.54
C LEU A 88 -10.60 -18.85 3.65
N ARG A 89 -11.70 -18.36 4.22
CA ARG A 89 -12.55 -17.36 3.55
C ARG A 89 -11.98 -15.95 3.73
N PRO A 90 -12.06 -15.05 2.73
CA PRO A 90 -11.49 -13.71 2.84
C PRO A 90 -12.07 -12.82 3.95
N ASP A 91 -13.29 -13.12 4.42
CA ASP A 91 -14.03 -12.36 5.42
C ASP A 91 -13.78 -12.83 6.87
N GLU A 92 -13.10 -13.95 7.07
CA GLU A 92 -12.90 -14.49 8.41
C GLU A 92 -11.64 -13.95 9.10
N TRP A 93 -11.64 -13.92 10.43
CA TRP A 93 -10.56 -13.34 11.23
C TRP A 93 -9.16 -13.90 10.89
N LEU A 94 -9.05 -15.22 10.69
CA LEU A 94 -7.80 -15.89 10.35
C LEU A 94 -7.22 -15.48 8.98
N SER A 95 -8.03 -14.94 8.07
CA SER A 95 -7.54 -14.46 6.77
C SER A 95 -6.53 -13.31 6.89
N ARG A 96 -6.59 -12.58 8.01
CA ARG A 96 -5.69 -11.47 8.34
C ARG A 96 -4.56 -11.89 9.27
N GLU A 97 -4.54 -13.12 9.72
CA GLU A 97 -3.46 -13.66 10.54
C GLU A 97 -2.33 -14.18 9.64
N TRP A 98 -1.13 -13.74 9.95
CA TRP A 98 0.11 -14.37 9.53
C TRP A 98 0.60 -15.20 10.71
N SER A 99 0.68 -16.52 10.55
CA SER A 99 1.27 -17.35 11.60
C SER A 99 2.16 -18.45 11.06
N VAL A 100 3.22 -18.75 11.79
CA VAL A 100 4.06 -19.94 11.60
C VAL A 100 4.34 -20.49 12.97
N VAL A 101 3.96 -21.72 13.24
CA VAL A 101 4.11 -22.37 14.53
C VAL A 101 4.75 -23.73 14.33
N VAL A 102 5.79 -24.02 15.09
CA VAL A 102 6.51 -25.28 15.10
C VAL A 102 6.51 -25.78 16.53
N LEU A 103 6.11 -27.03 16.74
CA LEU A 103 6.09 -27.67 18.05
C LEU A 103 6.56 -29.11 17.93
N SER A 104 7.54 -29.49 18.73
CA SER A 104 7.97 -30.85 18.98
C SER A 104 8.07 -31.11 20.49
N PRO A 105 8.32 -32.35 20.93
CA PRO A 105 8.55 -32.63 22.34
C PRO A 105 9.69 -31.81 22.97
N THR A 106 10.70 -31.43 22.18
CA THR A 106 11.96 -30.81 22.64
C THR A 106 12.14 -29.37 22.18
N PHE A 107 11.32 -28.89 21.24
CA PHE A 107 11.46 -27.56 20.65
C PHE A 107 10.10 -26.91 20.42
N GLY A 108 10.04 -25.59 20.49
CA GLY A 108 8.89 -24.85 19.98
C GLY A 108 9.23 -23.42 19.62
N ALA A 109 8.63 -22.94 18.54
CA ALA A 109 8.76 -21.57 18.08
C ALA A 109 7.48 -21.12 17.39
N SER A 110 7.21 -19.82 17.47
CA SER A 110 6.03 -19.24 16.84
C SER A 110 6.28 -17.82 16.37
N VAL A 111 5.58 -17.47 15.30
CA VAL A 111 5.35 -16.11 14.82
C VAL A 111 3.85 -16.01 14.65
N ILE A 112 3.20 -15.07 15.32
CA ILE A 112 1.76 -14.79 15.18
C ILE A 112 1.61 -13.29 14.99
N ALA A 113 0.93 -12.86 13.93
CA ALA A 113 0.73 -11.44 13.67
C ALA A 113 -0.57 -11.18 12.93
N HIS A 114 -1.29 -10.15 13.33
CA HIS A 114 -2.50 -9.69 12.66
C HIS A 114 -2.23 -8.39 11.91
N ASP A 115 -2.62 -8.34 10.65
CA ASP A 115 -2.56 -7.13 9.85
C ASP A 115 -3.51 -6.06 10.41
N LEU A 116 -2.98 -4.87 10.66
CA LEU A 116 -3.75 -3.73 11.17
C LEU A 116 -4.40 -2.90 10.05
N GLU A 117 -4.11 -3.23 8.79
CA GLU A 117 -4.50 -2.44 7.61
C GLU A 117 -4.00 -0.99 7.68
N ASP A 118 -2.86 -0.82 8.35
CA ASP A 118 -2.21 0.46 8.59
C ASP A 118 -0.76 0.40 8.07
N VAL A 119 -0.14 1.56 7.91
CA VAL A 119 1.21 1.68 7.37
C VAL A 119 2.08 2.59 8.23
N ASP A 120 3.33 2.18 8.42
CA ASP A 120 4.35 3.04 9.00
C ASP A 120 4.79 4.12 8.01
N GLY A 121 4.85 5.35 8.51
CA GLY A 121 5.27 6.56 7.81
C GLY A 121 6.65 6.52 7.17
N GLN A 122 7.48 5.58 7.61
CA GLN A 122 8.91 5.61 7.38
C GLN A 122 9.42 4.57 6.37
N GLY A 123 8.56 3.70 5.84
CA GLY A 123 8.98 2.68 4.89
C GLY A 123 8.99 3.14 3.42
N VAL A 124 9.78 2.41 2.61
CA VAL A 124 10.10 2.77 1.21
C VAL A 124 8.96 2.42 0.23
N SER A 125 8.10 1.48 0.60
CA SER A 125 6.91 1.08 -0.16
C SER A 125 5.75 0.79 0.79
N LEU A 126 4.52 0.93 0.33
CA LEU A 126 3.33 0.60 1.11
C LEU A 126 3.38 -0.83 1.65
N GLU A 127 3.78 -1.78 0.81
CA GLU A 127 3.81 -3.18 1.20
C GLU A 127 4.85 -3.46 2.29
N SER A 128 6.02 -2.81 2.22
CA SER A 128 7.04 -2.91 3.27
C SER A 128 6.65 -2.20 4.56
N SER A 129 5.83 -1.15 4.46
CA SER A 129 5.39 -0.32 5.58
C SER A 129 4.20 -0.90 6.34
N ARG A 130 3.55 -1.96 5.84
CA ARG A 130 2.38 -2.55 6.51
C ARG A 130 2.68 -2.87 7.97
N LEU A 131 1.79 -2.44 8.85
CA LEU A 131 1.86 -2.65 10.28
C LEU A 131 1.04 -3.85 10.69
N PHE A 132 1.65 -4.65 11.55
CA PHE A 132 1.06 -5.84 12.12
C PHE A 132 1.17 -5.76 13.63
N ARG A 133 0.15 -6.25 14.34
CA ARG A 133 0.25 -6.51 15.77
C ARG A 133 0.57 -7.98 15.95
N GLY A 134 1.74 -8.27 16.51
CA GLY A 134 2.17 -9.65 16.61
C GLY A 134 3.22 -9.90 17.68
N ARG A 135 3.55 -11.17 17.81
CA ARG A 135 4.57 -11.70 18.70
C ARG A 135 5.33 -12.80 17.96
N TRP A 136 6.59 -12.95 18.29
CA TRP A 136 7.42 -14.04 17.79
C TRP A 136 8.43 -14.44 18.85
N GLY A 137 8.82 -15.71 18.82
CA GLY A 137 9.71 -16.28 19.81
C GLY A 137 10.06 -17.73 19.54
N MET A 138 11.05 -18.24 20.29
CA MET A 138 11.48 -19.64 20.27
C MET A 138 11.22 -20.26 21.65
N ARG A 139 9.96 -20.22 22.05
CA ARG A 139 9.50 -20.74 23.35
C ARG A 139 8.52 -21.87 23.14
N ARG A 140 8.75 -22.99 23.83
CA ARG A 140 7.89 -24.17 23.69
C ARG A 140 6.50 -23.97 24.29
N ASP A 141 6.35 -23.25 25.41
CA ASP A 141 5.02 -22.94 25.98
C ASP A 141 4.18 -22.10 25.02
N GLU A 142 4.76 -21.06 24.45
CA GLU A 142 4.06 -20.16 23.53
C GLU A 142 3.66 -20.90 22.23
N ALA A 143 4.54 -21.74 21.69
CA ALA A 143 4.22 -22.58 20.55
C ALA A 143 3.13 -23.61 20.89
N TYR A 144 3.19 -24.24 22.06
CA TYR A 144 2.16 -25.17 22.53
C TYR A 144 0.78 -24.50 22.59
N ALA A 145 0.69 -23.33 23.23
CA ALA A 145 -0.56 -22.58 23.33
C ALA A 145 -1.12 -22.21 21.94
N GLU A 146 -0.25 -21.86 20.99
CA GLU A 146 -0.64 -21.51 19.63
C GLU A 146 -1.08 -22.73 18.80
N VAL A 147 -0.42 -23.89 18.95
CA VAL A 147 -0.89 -25.13 18.31
C VAL A 147 -2.26 -25.53 18.86
N VAL A 148 -2.49 -25.41 20.17
CA VAL A 148 -3.83 -25.65 20.76
C VAL A 148 -4.86 -24.73 20.14
N ARG A 149 -4.60 -23.41 20.12
CA ARG A 149 -5.50 -22.41 19.54
C ARG A 149 -5.81 -22.69 18.07
N LEU A 150 -4.80 -22.93 17.25
CA LEU A 150 -4.97 -23.17 15.81
C LEU A 150 -5.67 -24.50 15.55
N ARG A 151 -5.37 -25.56 16.30
CA ARG A 151 -6.06 -26.85 16.21
C ARG A 151 -7.56 -26.71 16.51
N ASP A 152 -7.92 -25.91 17.51
CA ASP A 152 -9.32 -25.65 17.86
C ASP A 152 -10.03 -24.79 16.78
N LEU A 153 -9.39 -23.71 16.32
CA LEU A 153 -9.94 -22.83 15.30
C LEU A 153 -10.09 -23.50 13.92
N LEU A 154 -9.17 -24.39 13.57
CA LEU A 154 -9.18 -25.12 12.30
C LEU A 154 -9.91 -26.45 12.40
N SER A 155 -10.40 -26.83 13.59
CA SER A 155 -10.90 -28.17 13.93
C SER A 155 -11.74 -28.77 12.81
N ASP A 156 -12.88 -28.18 12.46
CA ASP A 156 -13.83 -28.71 11.46
C ASP A 156 -13.25 -28.84 10.05
N ARG A 157 -12.12 -28.20 9.77
CA ARG A 157 -11.42 -28.21 8.47
C ARG A 157 -10.25 -29.19 8.43
N LEU A 158 -9.79 -29.69 9.57
CA LEU A 158 -8.69 -30.63 9.65
C LEU A 158 -9.18 -32.08 9.46
N PRO A 159 -8.53 -32.87 8.58
CA PRO A 159 -8.81 -34.30 8.48
C PRO A 159 -8.62 -35.00 9.84
N PRO A 160 -9.43 -36.01 10.19
CA PRO A 160 -9.33 -36.69 11.50
C PRO A 160 -7.94 -37.24 11.82
N MET A 161 -7.24 -37.79 10.83
CA MET A 161 -5.87 -38.30 10.97
C MET A 161 -4.86 -37.18 11.31
N VAL A 162 -5.03 -36.00 10.71
CA VAL A 162 -4.17 -34.84 10.98
C VAL A 162 -4.41 -34.34 12.40
N ARG A 163 -5.68 -34.24 12.82
CA ARG A 163 -6.04 -33.86 14.19
C ARG A 163 -5.45 -34.82 15.21
N GLN A 164 -5.59 -36.13 14.99
CA GLN A 164 -5.03 -37.15 15.88
C GLN A 164 -3.51 -37.03 16.05
N ARG A 165 -2.77 -36.76 14.96
CA ARG A 165 -1.32 -36.55 15.03
C ARG A 165 -0.96 -35.27 15.78
N ILE A 166 -1.70 -34.18 15.58
CA ILE A 166 -1.52 -32.95 16.37
C ILE A 166 -1.75 -33.23 17.86
N ASP A 167 -2.82 -33.95 18.20
CA ASP A 167 -3.14 -34.32 19.57
C ASP A 167 -2.05 -35.22 20.19
N ALA A 168 -1.48 -36.14 19.40
CA ALA A 168 -0.36 -36.98 19.85
C ALA A 168 0.89 -36.16 20.18
N THR A 169 1.28 -35.22 19.32
CA THR A 169 2.41 -34.31 19.59
C THR A 169 2.12 -33.48 20.84
N LEU A 170 0.94 -32.89 20.98
CA LEU A 170 0.58 -32.11 22.17
C LEU A 170 0.67 -32.96 23.46
N ASN A 171 0.15 -34.19 23.44
CA ASN A 171 0.23 -35.10 24.58
C ASN A 171 1.66 -35.54 24.92
N SER A 172 2.58 -35.52 23.95
CA SER A 172 4.00 -35.84 24.16
C SER A 172 4.80 -34.70 24.79
N VAL A 173 4.27 -33.46 24.81
CA VAL A 173 4.93 -32.31 25.45
C VAL A 173 4.70 -32.36 26.96
N LEU A 174 5.60 -33.03 27.67
CA LEU A 174 5.50 -33.26 29.13
C LEU A 174 5.77 -32.01 29.99
N SER A 175 6.38 -30.95 29.44
CA SER A 175 6.70 -29.72 30.18
C SER A 175 6.54 -28.49 29.29
N PRO A 176 5.35 -27.88 29.24
CA PRO A 176 5.16 -26.71 28.39
C PRO A 176 6.01 -25.51 28.85
N ALA A 177 6.31 -25.36 30.15
CA ALA A 177 7.01 -24.18 30.68
C ALA A 177 8.35 -23.92 29.96
N ALA A 178 8.51 -22.69 29.43
CA ALA A 178 9.75 -22.27 28.78
C ALA A 178 10.94 -22.38 29.74
N LEU A 179 11.95 -23.15 29.33
CA LEU A 179 13.20 -23.29 30.07
C LEU A 179 13.94 -21.94 30.12
N ASP A 180 14.72 -21.69 31.17
CA ASP A 180 15.51 -20.45 31.34
C ASP A 180 16.41 -20.15 30.13
N ILE A 181 16.91 -21.20 29.47
CA ILE A 181 17.73 -21.09 28.26
C ILE A 181 16.93 -20.51 27.10
N GLU A 182 15.69 -20.97 26.89
CA GLU A 182 14.80 -20.46 25.84
C GLU A 182 14.52 -18.96 26.06
N GLN A 183 14.24 -18.57 27.30
CA GLN A 183 13.96 -17.16 27.64
C GLN A 183 15.18 -16.25 27.39
N ARG A 184 16.39 -16.70 27.75
CA ARG A 184 17.63 -15.93 27.54
C ARG A 184 18.00 -15.87 26.05
N ALA A 185 17.87 -16.98 25.33
CA ALA A 185 18.12 -17.04 23.90
C ALA A 185 17.16 -16.12 23.14
N GLU A 186 15.87 -16.16 23.49
CA GLU A 186 14.86 -15.28 22.92
C GLU A 186 15.17 -13.80 23.19
N ALA A 187 15.52 -13.44 24.42
CA ALA A 187 15.87 -12.05 24.76
C ALA A 187 17.08 -11.55 23.94
N ALA A 188 18.11 -12.39 23.75
CA ALA A 188 19.26 -12.07 22.91
C ALA A 188 18.87 -11.91 21.44
N LEU A 189 18.07 -12.82 20.89
CA LEU A 189 17.59 -12.78 19.51
C LEU A 189 16.75 -11.53 19.23
N ARG A 190 15.85 -11.15 20.15
CA ARG A 190 15.06 -9.92 20.03
C ARG A 190 15.96 -8.68 20.02
N HIS A 191 16.96 -8.62 20.90
CA HIS A 191 17.89 -7.49 20.97
C HIS A 191 18.67 -7.32 19.66
N VAL A 192 19.27 -8.39 19.15
CA VAL A 192 20.04 -8.37 17.89
C VAL A 192 19.13 -8.02 16.70
N SER A 193 17.95 -8.63 16.62
CA SER A 193 16.99 -8.36 15.53
C SER A 193 16.54 -6.91 15.52
N GLY A 194 16.21 -6.34 16.69
CA GLY A 194 15.84 -4.94 16.82
C GLY A 194 16.95 -3.98 16.36
N ARG A 195 18.21 -4.25 16.74
CA ARG A 195 19.36 -3.42 16.32
C ARG A 195 19.61 -3.47 14.81
N LEU A 196 19.55 -4.66 14.21
CA LEU A 196 19.73 -4.84 12.77
C LEU A 196 18.61 -4.19 11.96
N GLN A 197 17.39 -4.19 12.50
CA GLN A 197 16.25 -3.53 11.86
C GLN A 197 16.44 -2.01 11.82
N VAL A 198 16.76 -1.38 12.96
CA VAL A 198 16.99 0.07 13.04
C VAL A 198 18.09 0.52 12.07
N GLN A 199 19.23 -0.19 12.06
CA GLN A 199 20.34 0.12 11.15
C GLN A 199 19.97 0.05 9.67
N ARG A 200 19.14 -0.93 9.27
CA ARG A 200 18.68 -1.06 7.89
C ARG A 200 17.68 0.02 7.50
N GLU A 201 16.82 0.43 8.43
CA GLU A 201 15.87 1.53 8.22
C GLU A 201 16.61 2.86 8.04
N GLU A 202 17.62 3.13 8.88
CA GLU A 202 18.49 4.30 8.75
C GLU A 202 19.17 4.34 7.37
N ALA A 203 19.75 3.22 6.92
CA ALA A 203 20.36 3.14 5.59
C ALA A 203 19.36 3.34 4.44
N ALA A 204 18.17 2.75 4.54
CA ALA A 204 17.13 2.92 3.52
C ALA A 204 16.65 4.38 3.43
N ARG A 205 16.49 5.06 4.57
CA ARG A 205 16.13 6.49 4.63
C ARG A 205 17.22 7.36 4.03
N ALA A 206 18.49 7.08 4.30
CA ALA A 206 19.60 7.82 3.70
C ALA A 206 19.60 7.73 2.17
N ILE A 207 19.33 6.55 1.60
CA ILE A 207 19.23 6.35 0.15
C ILE A 207 18.07 7.15 -0.44
N GLU A 208 16.91 7.13 0.21
CA GLU A 208 15.73 7.85 -0.26
C GLU A 208 15.92 9.37 -0.16
N GLN A 209 16.54 9.86 0.93
CA GLN A 209 16.86 11.27 1.09
C GLN A 209 17.77 11.77 -0.04
N VAL A 210 18.80 11.00 -0.42
CA VAL A 210 19.66 11.34 -1.57
C VAL A 210 18.88 11.41 -2.88
N ARG A 211 17.87 10.55 -3.08
CA ARG A 211 17.00 10.62 -4.27
C ARG A 211 16.13 11.88 -4.26
N GLN A 212 15.59 12.22 -3.09
CA GLN A 212 14.78 13.42 -2.89
C GLN A 212 15.59 14.69 -3.16
N GLU A 213 16.80 14.78 -2.61
CA GLU A 213 17.71 15.92 -2.82
C GLU A 213 18.06 16.12 -4.30
N ARG A 214 18.15 15.04 -5.08
CA ARG A 214 18.42 15.09 -6.51
C ARG A 214 17.17 15.36 -7.37
N GLY A 215 15.99 15.57 -6.77
CA GLY A 215 14.74 15.84 -7.49
C GLY A 215 14.26 14.72 -8.42
N HIS A 216 14.81 13.51 -8.31
CA HIS A 216 14.46 12.42 -9.21
C HIS A 216 13.01 11.97 -8.97
N GLY A 217 12.21 11.90 -10.04
CA GLY A 217 10.81 11.48 -9.95
C GLY A 217 9.83 12.57 -9.49
N ARG A 218 10.25 13.85 -9.50
CA ARG A 218 9.35 14.99 -9.31
C ARG A 218 9.00 15.65 -10.62
N ASP A 219 7.80 16.20 -10.71
CA ASP A 219 7.40 17.10 -11.79
C ASP A 219 8.16 18.43 -11.65
N PRO A 220 8.89 18.90 -12.68
CA PRO A 220 9.69 20.12 -12.60
C PRO A 220 8.88 21.40 -12.33
N GLY A 221 7.63 21.46 -12.80
CA GLY A 221 6.78 22.65 -12.66
C GLY A 221 6.16 22.77 -11.26
N THR A 222 5.73 21.65 -10.69
CA THR A 222 4.94 21.62 -9.45
C THR A 222 5.68 21.05 -8.24
N GLY A 223 6.79 20.34 -8.44
CA GLY A 223 7.49 19.60 -7.38
C GLY A 223 6.72 18.38 -6.84
N LEU A 224 5.55 18.08 -7.40
CA LEU A 224 4.76 16.89 -7.03
C LEU A 224 5.43 15.62 -7.55
N HIS A 225 5.02 14.47 -7.01
CA HIS A 225 5.49 13.20 -7.56
C HIS A 225 4.98 13.01 -9.00
N THR A 226 5.76 12.33 -9.83
CA THR A 226 5.25 11.78 -11.09
C THR A 226 4.63 10.41 -10.87
N LEU A 227 3.71 9.98 -11.74
CA LEU A 227 3.12 8.64 -11.65
C LEU A 227 4.20 7.54 -11.67
N ALA A 228 5.20 7.66 -12.54
CA ALA A 228 6.33 6.72 -12.60
C ALA A 228 7.14 6.65 -11.29
N SER A 229 7.25 7.76 -10.54
CA SER A 229 7.99 7.80 -9.27
C SER A 229 7.28 7.06 -8.14
N ILE A 230 5.95 6.99 -8.17
CA ILE A 230 5.15 6.37 -7.11
C ILE A 230 4.79 4.92 -7.38
N GLU A 231 4.88 4.45 -8.63
CA GLU A 231 4.57 3.07 -8.99
C GLU A 231 5.34 2.05 -8.14
N PRO A 232 6.66 2.19 -7.90
CA PRO A 232 7.40 1.31 -6.99
C PRO A 232 6.93 1.39 -5.54
N TRP A 233 6.52 2.59 -5.07
CA TRP A 233 6.03 2.80 -3.72
C TRP A 233 4.65 2.17 -3.50
N VAL A 234 3.75 2.31 -4.48
CA VAL A 234 2.40 1.70 -4.46
C VAL A 234 2.49 0.18 -4.59
N GLY A 235 3.39 -0.32 -5.44
CA GLY A 235 3.59 -1.73 -5.72
C GLY A 235 2.46 -2.37 -6.55
N VAL A 236 2.68 -3.61 -6.95
CA VAL A 236 1.75 -4.40 -7.80
C VAL A 236 0.81 -5.30 -7.01
N ALA A 237 0.99 -5.41 -5.69
CA ALA A 237 0.23 -6.30 -4.84
C ALA A 237 -1.18 -5.75 -4.54
N ALA A 238 -2.20 -6.29 -5.21
CA ALA A 238 -3.61 -6.06 -4.88
C ALA A 238 -3.98 -6.66 -3.51
N ASP A 239 -5.10 -6.23 -2.92
CA ASP A 239 -5.66 -6.73 -1.64
C ASP A 239 -4.75 -6.52 -0.42
N THR A 240 -4.00 -5.42 -0.43
CA THR A 240 -3.16 -4.95 0.67
C THR A 240 -3.86 -3.82 1.42
N VAL A 241 -3.12 -2.86 1.98
CA VAL A 241 -3.68 -1.65 2.60
C VAL A 241 -4.63 -0.94 1.62
N SER A 242 -5.80 -0.55 2.12
CA SER A 242 -6.76 0.24 1.35
C SER A 242 -6.17 1.62 1.03
N LEU A 243 -6.35 2.07 -0.21
CA LEU A 243 -5.95 3.41 -0.64
C LEU A 243 -7.18 4.26 -0.90
N GLY A 244 -7.22 5.43 -0.29
CA GLY A 244 -8.03 6.53 -0.78
C GLY A 244 -7.34 7.20 -1.95
N LEU A 245 -8.06 7.34 -3.06
CA LEU A 245 -7.63 8.07 -4.24
C LEU A 245 -8.55 9.27 -4.42
N THR A 246 -7.98 10.46 -4.53
CA THR A 246 -8.71 11.69 -4.89
C THR A 246 -8.10 12.25 -6.16
N LEU A 247 -8.83 12.16 -7.27
CA LEU A 247 -8.46 12.72 -8.56
C LEU A 247 -9.03 14.13 -8.67
N VAL A 248 -8.16 15.08 -8.98
CA VAL A 248 -8.49 16.50 -9.16
C VAL A 248 -8.13 16.88 -10.58
N ARG A 249 -9.11 17.38 -11.34
CA ARG A 249 -8.90 17.90 -12.70
C ARG A 249 -9.23 19.39 -12.74
N VAL A 250 -8.35 20.19 -13.31
CA VAL A 250 -8.53 21.64 -13.50
C VAL A 250 -8.30 21.95 -14.97
N ASP A 251 -9.37 21.94 -15.76
CA ASP A 251 -9.30 22.00 -17.23
C ASP A 251 -8.62 23.28 -17.73
N GLU A 252 -8.75 24.39 -16.99
CA GLU A 252 -8.18 25.68 -17.39
C GLU A 252 -6.64 25.69 -17.41
N LEU A 253 -6.00 24.71 -16.75
CA LEU A 253 -4.54 24.56 -16.80
C LEU A 253 -4.02 24.13 -18.17
N ALA A 254 -4.84 23.49 -19.00
CA ALA A 254 -4.40 23.03 -20.32
C ALA A 254 -3.92 24.21 -21.19
N ASP A 255 -4.59 25.36 -21.08
CA ASP A 255 -4.34 26.54 -21.93
C ASP A 255 -3.78 27.75 -21.15
N VAL A 256 -3.55 27.62 -19.84
CA VAL A 256 -3.17 28.77 -18.98
C VAL A 256 -1.91 29.48 -19.48
N HIS A 257 -0.92 28.72 -19.96
CA HIS A 257 0.32 29.25 -20.51
C HIS A 257 0.09 30.06 -21.80
N ALA A 258 -0.78 29.56 -22.67
CA ALA A 258 -1.11 30.20 -23.94
C ALA A 258 -1.94 31.48 -23.73
N ARG A 259 -2.83 31.49 -22.73
CA ARG A 259 -3.75 32.60 -22.47
C ARG A 259 -3.15 33.70 -21.61
N PHE A 260 -2.34 33.36 -20.61
CA PHE A 260 -1.86 34.30 -19.59
C PHE A 260 -0.33 34.40 -19.52
N GLY A 261 0.37 33.66 -20.37
CA GLY A 261 1.83 33.63 -20.45
C GLY A 261 2.48 32.69 -19.44
N THR A 262 3.76 32.41 -19.66
CA THR A 262 4.51 31.37 -18.92
C THR A 262 4.59 31.62 -17.42
N ARG A 263 4.80 32.88 -17.00
CA ARG A 263 4.95 33.22 -15.59
C ARG A 263 3.65 33.01 -14.80
N ALA A 264 2.52 33.38 -15.39
CA ALA A 264 1.21 33.15 -14.78
C ALA A 264 0.92 31.65 -14.68
N GLY A 265 1.17 30.90 -15.77
CA GLY A 265 1.00 29.45 -15.78
C GLY A 265 1.80 28.72 -14.69
N ILE A 266 3.11 28.96 -14.63
CA ILE A 266 3.98 28.37 -13.60
C ILE A 266 3.49 28.71 -12.19
N HIS A 267 3.10 29.96 -11.96
CA HIS A 267 2.65 30.40 -10.64
C HIS A 267 1.33 29.74 -10.23
N THR A 268 0.36 29.64 -11.15
CA THR A 268 -0.91 28.94 -10.92
C THR A 268 -0.67 27.46 -10.60
N GLU A 269 0.17 26.78 -11.39
CA GLU A 269 0.52 25.37 -11.15
C GLU A 269 1.16 25.16 -9.78
N HIS A 270 2.11 26.02 -9.40
CA HIS A 270 2.79 25.95 -8.12
C HIS A 270 1.81 26.14 -6.95
N ASN A 271 0.89 27.09 -7.04
CA ASN A 271 -0.11 27.34 -5.99
C ASN A 271 -1.08 26.18 -5.82
N ILE A 272 -1.53 25.58 -6.92
CA ILE A 272 -2.36 24.37 -6.87
C ILE A 272 -1.57 23.24 -6.20
N ALA A 273 -0.30 23.07 -6.56
CA ALA A 273 0.55 22.04 -5.97
C ALA A 273 0.83 22.24 -4.47
N GLU A 274 0.98 23.47 -4.00
CA GLU A 274 1.11 23.80 -2.57
C GLU A 274 -0.21 23.54 -1.83
N LEU A 275 -1.35 23.95 -2.38
CA LEU A 275 -2.67 23.69 -1.82
C LEU A 275 -2.92 22.19 -1.65
N LEU A 276 -2.62 21.41 -2.70
CA LEU A 276 -2.79 19.95 -2.68
C LEU A 276 -1.87 19.24 -1.68
N ARG A 277 -0.74 19.86 -1.30
CA ARG A 277 0.20 19.30 -0.31
C ARG A 277 -0.11 19.72 1.13
N HIS A 278 -0.83 20.82 1.33
CA HIS A 278 -0.93 21.51 2.62
C HIS A 278 -1.38 20.61 3.78
N ASP A 279 -2.37 19.74 3.56
CA ASP A 279 -2.93 18.87 4.60
C ASP A 279 -2.56 17.40 4.44
N LEU A 280 -1.58 17.09 3.58
CA LEU A 280 -1.14 15.72 3.39
C LEU A 280 -0.36 15.22 4.60
N ARG A 281 -0.72 14.04 5.09
CA ARG A 281 0.09 13.34 6.08
C ARG A 281 1.45 12.99 5.44
N PRO A 282 2.50 12.74 6.24
CA PRO A 282 3.80 12.32 5.71
C PRO A 282 3.75 11.09 4.79
N LEU A 283 2.73 10.24 4.94
CA LEU A 283 2.47 9.06 4.12
C LEU A 283 1.74 9.32 2.81
N ASP A 284 0.99 10.42 2.76
CA ASP A 284 0.17 10.73 1.61
C ASP A 284 1.06 11.26 0.48
N ARG A 285 0.60 11.08 -0.76
CA ARG A 285 1.36 11.48 -1.95
C ARG A 285 0.46 12.30 -2.86
N ALA A 286 0.88 13.53 -3.17
CA ALA A 286 0.36 14.30 -4.29
C ALA A 286 1.17 14.00 -5.55
N VAL A 287 0.47 13.69 -6.62
CA VAL A 287 1.02 13.21 -7.88
C VAL A 287 0.47 14.07 -9.01
N ARG A 288 1.34 14.54 -9.90
CA ARG A 288 0.93 15.11 -11.17
C ARG A 288 0.85 13.99 -12.20
N ILE A 289 -0.34 13.75 -12.76
CA ILE A 289 -0.55 12.74 -13.80
C ILE A 289 -0.46 13.38 -15.19
N ARG A 290 -1.09 14.55 -15.34
CA ARG A 290 -1.10 15.35 -16.57
C ARG A 290 -0.96 16.84 -16.22
N THR A 291 -0.98 17.69 -17.23
CA THR A 291 -0.93 19.15 -17.01
C THR A 291 -2.08 19.62 -16.12
N GLU A 292 -3.27 19.08 -16.37
CA GLU A 292 -4.57 19.41 -15.79
C GLU A 292 -5.05 18.41 -14.73
N GLU A 293 -4.38 17.27 -14.56
CA GLU A 293 -4.80 16.19 -13.65
C GLU A 293 -3.78 15.94 -12.53
N PHE A 294 -4.29 15.96 -11.30
CA PHE A 294 -3.56 15.65 -10.07
C PHE A 294 -4.23 14.50 -9.33
N LEU A 295 -3.44 13.69 -8.65
CA LEU A 295 -3.93 12.58 -7.84
C LEU A 295 -3.33 12.67 -6.45
N LEU A 296 -4.20 12.59 -5.45
CA LEU A 296 -3.81 12.31 -4.08
C LEU A 296 -3.98 10.82 -3.79
N ILE A 297 -2.96 10.23 -3.19
CA ILE A 297 -2.97 8.86 -2.73
C ILE A 297 -2.81 8.88 -1.21
N GLN A 298 -3.83 8.40 -0.51
CA GLN A 298 -3.93 8.43 0.94
C GLN A 298 -4.07 6.99 1.48
N PRO A 299 -3.01 6.38 2.01
CA PRO A 299 -3.08 5.03 2.55
C PRO A 299 -3.87 4.95 3.86
N ALA A 300 -4.56 3.83 4.10
CA ALA A 300 -5.23 3.55 5.37
C ALA A 300 -6.21 4.65 5.83
N VAL A 301 -6.94 5.25 4.88
CA VAL A 301 -8.02 6.20 5.20
C VAL A 301 -9.38 5.55 5.12
N THR A 302 -10.32 6.12 5.88
CA THR A 302 -11.74 5.77 5.80
C THR A 302 -12.43 6.58 4.70
N GLU A 303 -13.61 6.13 4.27
CA GLU A 303 -14.42 6.81 3.26
C GLU A 303 -14.75 8.24 3.68
N ARG A 304 -15.13 8.43 4.95
CA ARG A 304 -15.39 9.75 5.53
C ARG A 304 -14.20 10.71 5.40
N VAL A 305 -12.98 10.25 5.74
CA VAL A 305 -11.78 11.09 5.64
C VAL A 305 -11.49 11.45 4.17
N LEU A 306 -11.75 10.52 3.26
CA LEU A 306 -11.58 10.74 1.82
C LEU A 306 -12.58 11.78 1.28
N ASP A 307 -13.85 11.69 1.68
CA ASP A 307 -14.90 12.63 1.31
C ASP A 307 -14.63 14.03 1.88
N ASP A 308 -14.20 14.11 3.13
CA ASP A 308 -13.81 15.37 3.79
C ASP A 308 -12.63 16.02 3.05
N THR A 309 -11.63 15.23 2.66
CA THR A 309 -10.48 15.69 1.86
C THR A 309 -10.95 16.23 0.50
N GLY A 310 -11.83 15.51 -0.20
CA GLY A 310 -12.36 15.94 -1.50
C GLY A 310 -13.10 17.28 -1.41
N ARG A 311 -13.98 17.46 -0.41
CA ARG A 311 -14.70 18.72 -0.18
C ARG A 311 -13.75 19.87 0.13
N GLN A 312 -12.78 19.65 1.02
CA GLN A 312 -11.83 20.67 1.43
C GLN A 312 -10.96 21.16 0.26
N ILE A 313 -10.56 20.26 -0.64
CA ILE A 313 -9.81 20.62 -1.85
C ILE A 313 -10.70 21.43 -2.79
N ASN A 314 -11.95 21.02 -3.00
CA ASN A 314 -12.89 21.75 -3.83
C ASN A 314 -13.08 23.19 -3.35
N ASP A 315 -13.32 23.37 -2.04
CA ASP A 315 -13.58 24.67 -1.44
C ASP A 315 -12.35 25.59 -1.55
N ARG A 316 -11.15 25.06 -1.33
CA ARG A 316 -9.91 25.83 -1.42
C ARG A 316 -9.54 26.18 -2.86
N LEU A 317 -9.71 25.26 -3.80
CA LEU A 317 -9.45 25.55 -5.23
C LEU A 317 -10.46 26.57 -5.77
N SER A 318 -11.71 26.48 -5.34
CA SER A 318 -12.74 27.48 -5.68
C SER A 318 -12.41 28.84 -5.07
N SER A 319 -11.89 28.88 -3.84
CA SER A 319 -11.52 30.14 -3.19
C SER A 319 -10.22 30.77 -3.70
N LEU A 320 -9.35 30.00 -4.38
CA LEU A 320 -8.17 30.56 -5.06
C LEU A 320 -8.55 31.60 -6.13
N GLN A 321 -9.77 31.53 -6.69
CA GLN A 321 -10.29 32.56 -7.59
C GLN A 321 -10.30 33.96 -6.95
N ALA A 322 -10.53 34.04 -5.62
CA ALA A 322 -10.49 35.31 -4.89
C ALA A 322 -9.06 35.89 -4.78
N THR A 323 -8.03 35.05 -4.92
CA THR A 323 -6.62 35.47 -4.91
C THR A 323 -6.09 35.74 -6.32
N TYR A 324 -6.67 35.10 -7.34
CA TYR A 324 -6.29 35.27 -8.76
C TYR A 324 -7.51 35.54 -9.64
N PRO A 325 -7.98 36.80 -9.74
CA PRO A 325 -9.20 37.14 -10.49
C PRO A 325 -9.11 36.93 -12.01
N PHE A 326 -7.94 36.56 -12.54
CA PHE A 326 -7.71 36.41 -13.99
C PHE A 326 -7.77 34.96 -14.47
N VAL A 327 -7.76 33.97 -13.57
CA VAL A 327 -7.89 32.54 -13.92
C VAL A 327 -9.02 31.95 -13.10
N GLU A 328 -10.19 31.82 -13.71
CA GLU A 328 -11.29 31.05 -13.12
C GLU A 328 -10.88 29.57 -13.10
N LEU A 329 -10.68 29.01 -11.91
CA LEU A 329 -10.37 27.60 -11.74
C LEU A 329 -11.65 26.85 -11.40
N ASN A 330 -12.06 25.90 -12.24
CA ASN A 330 -13.24 25.07 -11.99
C ASN A 330 -12.80 23.62 -11.78
N PRO A 331 -12.47 23.23 -10.53
CA PRO A 331 -12.01 21.89 -10.26
C PRO A 331 -13.14 20.86 -10.41
N SER A 332 -12.84 19.76 -11.08
CA SER A 332 -13.63 18.52 -11.03
C SER A 332 -12.92 17.53 -10.14
N ILE A 333 -13.63 16.97 -9.16
CA ILE A 333 -13.06 16.02 -8.20
C ILE A 333 -13.84 14.70 -8.23
N ALA A 334 -13.11 13.59 -8.20
CA ALA A 334 -13.66 12.26 -8.00
C ALA A 334 -12.79 11.51 -7.00
N SER A 335 -13.41 10.74 -6.11
CA SER A 335 -12.71 10.00 -5.06
C SER A 335 -13.16 8.54 -4.99
N THR A 336 -12.25 7.63 -4.65
CA THR A 336 -12.59 6.22 -4.46
C THR A 336 -11.64 5.54 -3.46
N LEU A 337 -12.18 4.61 -2.66
CA LEU A 337 -11.38 3.66 -1.91
C LEU A 337 -11.08 2.43 -2.77
N THR A 338 -9.83 1.98 -2.79
CA THR A 338 -9.44 0.82 -3.59
C THR A 338 -8.30 0.01 -2.97
N ARG A 339 -8.43 -1.30 -3.09
CA ARG A 339 -7.35 -2.27 -2.86
C ARG A 339 -6.75 -2.82 -4.15
N ARG A 340 -7.30 -2.42 -5.30
CA ARG A 340 -6.86 -2.89 -6.62
C ARG A 340 -5.52 -2.28 -6.99
N ARG A 341 -4.70 -3.09 -7.65
CA ARG A 341 -3.44 -2.70 -8.30
C ARG A 341 -3.39 -3.31 -9.70
N PRO A 342 -2.94 -2.60 -10.74
CA PRO A 342 -2.63 -1.16 -10.80
C PRO A 342 -3.81 -0.26 -10.36
N LEU A 343 -3.53 1.01 -10.06
CA LEU A 343 -4.57 1.94 -9.58
C LEU A 343 -5.67 2.10 -10.65
N PRO A 344 -6.96 2.10 -10.27
CA PRO A 344 -8.09 2.12 -11.20
C PRO A 344 -8.36 3.53 -11.78
N LEU A 345 -7.32 4.20 -12.29
CA LEU A 345 -7.40 5.58 -12.80
C LEU A 345 -8.45 5.78 -13.91
N PRO A 346 -8.64 4.86 -14.89
CA PRO A 346 -9.68 5.02 -15.89
C PRO A 346 -11.09 5.04 -15.30
N ALA A 347 -11.37 4.17 -14.33
CA ALA A 347 -12.67 4.12 -13.65
C ALA A 347 -12.88 5.38 -12.80
N LEU A 348 -11.84 5.89 -12.15
CA LEU A 348 -11.89 7.12 -11.37
C LEU A 348 -12.12 8.35 -12.26
N ARG A 349 -11.45 8.43 -13.42
CA ARG A 349 -11.70 9.50 -14.42
C ARG A 349 -13.13 9.51 -14.94
N ALA A 350 -13.72 8.34 -15.16
CA ALA A 350 -15.09 8.22 -15.63
C ALA A 350 -16.13 8.73 -14.61
N GLN A 351 -15.75 8.89 -13.34
CA GLN A 351 -16.60 9.46 -12.28
C GLN A 351 -16.48 10.99 -12.19
N LEU A 352 -15.52 11.61 -12.87
CA LEU A 352 -15.42 13.07 -12.87
C LEU A 352 -16.68 13.67 -13.52
N PRO A 353 -17.28 14.71 -12.92
CA PRO A 353 -18.41 15.39 -13.53
C PRO A 353 -18.03 15.90 -14.93
N ALA A 354 -18.98 15.81 -15.86
CA ALA A 354 -18.82 16.39 -17.19
C ALA A 354 -18.73 17.91 -17.04
N VAL A 355 -17.62 18.50 -17.48
CA VAL A 355 -17.46 19.95 -17.46
C VAL A 355 -18.32 20.54 -18.57
N ALA A 356 -19.25 21.41 -18.21
CA ALA A 356 -19.94 22.24 -19.19
C ALA A 356 -18.90 23.22 -19.75
N HIS A 357 -18.32 22.92 -20.90
CA HIS A 357 -17.49 23.88 -21.62
C HIS A 357 -18.37 25.11 -21.90
N ALA A 358 -18.14 26.21 -21.17
CA ALA A 358 -18.61 27.51 -21.61
C ALA A 358 -18.00 27.75 -23.00
N PRO A 359 -18.81 28.09 -24.02
CA PRO A 359 -18.30 28.27 -25.38
C PRO A 359 -17.18 29.30 -25.35
N VAL A 360 -16.01 28.89 -25.84
CA VAL A 360 -14.89 29.76 -26.13
C VAL A 360 -15.44 30.92 -26.96
N TRP A 361 -15.45 32.12 -26.38
CA TRP A 361 -15.86 33.33 -27.07
C TRP A 361 -15.12 33.41 -28.42
N PRO A 362 -15.81 33.65 -29.55
CA PRO A 362 -15.15 33.59 -30.85
C PRO A 362 -14.00 34.60 -30.88
N ARG A 363 -12.84 34.15 -31.40
CA ARG A 363 -11.72 35.03 -31.75
C ARG A 363 -12.30 36.23 -32.50
N ALA A 364 -12.04 37.43 -32.01
CA ALA A 364 -12.34 38.64 -32.76
C ALA A 364 -11.65 38.52 -34.12
N GLU A 365 -12.44 38.38 -35.18
CA GLU A 365 -11.93 38.52 -36.54
C GLU A 365 -11.25 39.89 -36.64
N PRO A 366 -10.04 39.97 -37.24
CA PRO A 366 -9.42 41.25 -37.48
C PRO A 366 -10.34 42.06 -38.40
N ALA A 367 -10.78 43.23 -37.90
CA ALA A 367 -11.62 44.15 -38.64
C ALA A 367 -11.00 44.41 -40.03
N PRO A 368 -11.80 44.41 -41.11
CA PRO A 368 -11.29 44.66 -42.45
C PRO A 368 -10.66 46.06 -42.52
N PRO A 369 -9.56 46.22 -43.28
CA PRO A 369 -8.86 47.49 -43.36
C PRO A 369 -9.78 48.58 -43.91
N ARG A 370 -9.86 49.70 -43.19
CA ARG A 370 -10.57 50.91 -43.61
C ARG A 370 -9.94 51.44 -44.91
N GLY A 371 -10.58 51.14 -46.04
CA GLY A 371 -10.20 51.69 -47.34
C GLY A 371 -10.31 53.22 -47.34
N HIS A 372 -9.16 53.89 -47.52
CA HIS A 372 -9.11 55.30 -47.88
C HIS A 372 -9.48 55.46 -49.36
N GLY A 373 -10.78 55.62 -49.63
CA GLY A 373 -11.30 56.00 -50.94
C GLY A 373 -11.22 57.51 -51.13
N ARG A 374 -10.19 57.96 -51.87
CA ARG A 374 -10.02 59.36 -52.32
C ARG A 374 -11.21 59.80 -53.17
N THR A 375 -11.77 60.95 -52.81
CA THR A 375 -12.69 61.75 -53.61
C THR A 375 -12.00 62.18 -54.91
N ALA A 376 -12.50 61.72 -56.06
CA ALA A 376 -12.12 62.24 -57.37
C ALA A 376 -13.29 63.03 -57.96
N LEU A 377 -13.10 64.35 -58.06
CA LEU A 377 -13.97 65.24 -58.83
C LEU A 377 -13.93 64.84 -60.30
N ALA A 378 -15.11 64.61 -60.89
CA ALA A 378 -15.27 64.45 -62.32
C ALA A 378 -15.65 65.80 -62.96
N THR A 379 -14.67 66.46 -63.58
CA THR A 379 -14.90 67.51 -64.59
C THR A 379 -14.98 66.84 -65.96
N ARG A 380 -16.19 66.79 -66.54
CA ARG A 380 -16.40 66.42 -67.96
C ARG A 380 -16.32 67.67 -68.82
N SER A 381 -15.27 67.77 -69.64
CA SER A 381 -15.23 68.62 -70.83
C SER A 381 -15.46 67.75 -72.08
N HIS A 382 -16.23 68.32 -73.02
CA HIS A 382 -16.60 67.76 -74.33
C HIS A 382 -15.41 67.32 -75.19
N ARG A 383 -15.62 66.32 -76.06
CA ARG A 383 -15.59 66.49 -77.53
C ARG A 383 -16.00 65.23 -78.30
N TRP A 384 -16.39 65.52 -79.54
CA TRP A 384 -17.08 64.73 -80.56
C TRP A 384 -16.16 63.96 -81.51
N PHE A 385 -16.81 63.05 -82.27
CA PHE A 385 -16.54 62.52 -83.63
C PHE A 385 -15.42 61.50 -83.87
N GLY A 386 -15.80 60.46 -84.62
CA GLY A 386 -14.95 59.46 -85.26
C GLY A 386 -15.67 58.13 -85.39
#